data_AF-A0A7V5XBK3-F1
#
_entry.id   AF-A0A7V5XBK3-F1
#
_cell.length_a   1.000
_cell.length_b   1.000
_cell.length_c   1.000
_cell.angle_alpha   90.00
_cell.angle_beta   90.00
_cell.angle_gamma   90.00
#
_symmetry.space_group_name_H-M   'P 1'
#
loop_
_entity.id
_entity.type
_entity.pdbx_description
1 polymer ?
#
loop_
_entity_poly.entity_id
_entity_poly.type
_entity_poly.pdbx_seq_one_letter_code
_entity_poly.pdbx_strand_id
1 'polypeptide(L)' 'PPLFSAVMDYTQGNQTRAAEILGMNRARLRKKLKQYHLLG' A
#
# COMPACT_ATOMS: atom_id res chain seq x y z
N PRO A 1 -5.68 6.40 3.12
CA PRO A 1 -5.83 7.58 2.25
C PRO A 1 -6.10 7.10 0.83
N PRO A 2 -6.73 7.94 -0.01
CA PRO A 2 -7.23 7.53 -1.32
C PRO A 2 -6.15 6.98 -2.26
N LEU A 3 -4.92 7.51 -2.22
CA LEU A 3 -3.81 7.00 -3.03
C LEU A 3 -3.40 5.56 -2.64
N PHE A 4 -3.28 5.27 -1.34
CA PHE A 4 -2.86 3.94 -0.90
C PHE A 4 -3.94 2.89 -1.14
N SER A 5 -5.22 3.22 -0.94
CA SER A 5 -6.31 2.30 -1.28
C SER A 5 -6.36 2.04 -2.79
N ALA A 6 -6.33 3.08 -3.63
CA ALA A 6 -6.39 2.93 -5.08
C ALA A 6 -5.26 2.05 -5.65
N VAL A 7 -4.03 2.21 -5.15
CA VAL A 7 -2.90 1.38 -5.58
C VAL A 7 -3.01 -0.05 -5.03
N MET A 8 -3.48 -0.22 -3.79
CA MET A 8 -3.72 -1.56 -3.23
C MET A 8 -4.82 -2.31 -4.00
N ASP A 9 -5.89 -1.63 -4.40
CA ASP A 9 -6.96 -2.18 -5.22
C ASP A 9 -6.45 -2.54 -6.62
N TYR A 10 -5.72 -1.62 -7.27
CA TYR A 10 -5.09 -1.85 -8.58
C TYR A 10 -4.13 -3.05 -8.57
N THR A 11 -3.42 -3.25 -7.46
CA THR A 11 -2.47 -4.36 -7.28
C THR A 11 -3.10 -5.61 -6.65
N GLN A 12 -4.42 -5.63 -6.43
CA GLN A 12 -5.16 -6.73 -5.82
C GLN A 12 -4.55 -7.20 -4.49
N GLY A 13 -4.13 -6.24 -3.65
CA GLY A 13 -3.54 -6.52 -2.34
C GLY A 13 -2.05 -6.84 -2.36
N ASN A 14 -1.39 -6.90 -3.51
CA ASN A 14 0.04 -7.18 -3.61
C ASN A 14 0.88 -5.97 -3.13
N GLN A 15 1.27 -6.01 -1.86
CA GLN A 15 2.05 -4.95 -1.21
C GLN A 15 3.44 -4.73 -1.84
N THR A 16 4.06 -5.75 -2.43
CA THR A 16 5.36 -5.60 -3.10
C THR A 16 5.19 -4.77 -4.37
N ARG A 17 4.21 -5.14 -5.21
CA ARG A 17 3.89 -4.39 -6.43
C ARG A 17 3.39 -2.97 -6.13
N ALA A 18 2.58 -2.81 -5.08
CA ALA A 18 2.12 -1.50 -4.64
C ALA A 18 3.30 -0.61 -4.18
N ALA A 19 4.28 -1.19 -3.49
CA ALA A 19 5.47 -0.49 -3.03
C ALA A 19 6.35 -0.01 -4.20
N GLU A 20 6.50 -0.84 -5.24
CA GLU A 20 7.19 -0.49 -6.49
C GLU A 20 6.50 0.67 -7.21
N ILE A 21 5.18 0.59 -7.40
CA ILE A 21 4.37 1.65 -8.06
C ILE A 21 4.48 2.98 -7.29
N LEU A 22 4.43 2.92 -5.95
CA LEU A 22 4.50 4.09 -5.09
C LEU A 22 5.94 4.62 -4.88
N GLY A 23 6.95 3.95 -5.46
CA GLY A 23 8.35 4.33 -5.31
C GLY A 23 8.82 4.33 -3.86
N MET A 24 8.30 3.42 -3.02
CA MET A 24 8.62 3.36 -1.60
C MET A 24 8.96 1.97 -1.10
N ASN A 25 9.67 1.90 0.02
CA ASN A 25 9.97 0.64 0.66
C ASN A 25 8.69 -0.06 1.17
N ARG A 26 8.58 -1.39 0.94
CA ARG A 26 7.43 -2.22 1.39
C ARG A 26 7.15 -2.12 2.89
N ALA A 27 8.18 -2.05 3.75
CA ALA A 27 8.01 -1.89 5.19
C ALA A 27 7.38 -0.54 5.56
N ARG A 28 7.76 0.52 4.83
CA ARG A 28 7.16 1.86 4.97
C ARG A 28 5.71 1.85 4.49
N LEU A 29 5.43 1.22 3.35
CA LEU A 29 4.08 1.03 2.84
C LEU A 29 3.21 0.30 3.87
N ARG A 30 3.66 -0.85 4.38
CA ARG A 30 2.94 -1.62 5.41
C ARG A 30 2.65 -0.79 6.67
N LYS A 31 3.62 0.00 7.15
CA LYS A 31 3.41 0.91 8.29
C LYS A 31 2.32 1.95 7.99
N LYS A 32 2.32 2.51 6.78
CA LYS A 32 1.29 3.46 6.33
C LYS A 32 -0.08 2.79 6.22
N LEU A 33 -0.18 1.62 5.61
CA LEU A 33 -1.46 0.91 5.51
C LEU A 33 -2.04 0.60 6.90
N LYS A 34 -1.22 0.18 7.88
CA LYS A 34 -1.65 0.02 9.28
C LYS A 34 -2.15 1.34 9.88
N GLN A 35 -1.39 2.42 9.71
CA GLN A 35 -1.75 3.75 10.21
C GLN A 35 -3.12 4.22 9.72
N TYR A 36 -3.51 3.84 8.51
CA TYR A 36 -4.76 4.23 7.90
C TYR A 36 -5.84 3.15 7.94
N HIS A 37 -5.65 2.07 8.71
CA HIS A 37 -6.58 0.95 8.81
C HIS A 37 -6.94 0.32 7.44
N LEU A 38 -5.96 0.27 6.53
CA LEU A 38 -6.05 -0.35 5.19
C LEU A 38 -5.43 -1.76 5.15
N LEU A 39 -5.01 -2.29 6.30
CA LEU A 39 -4.62 -3.68 6.47
C LEU A 39 -5.66 -4.35 7.36
N GLY A 40 -6.40 -5.28 6.78
CA GLY A 40 -7.10 -6.32 7.53
C GLY A 40 -6.13 -7.35 8.08
#